data_AF-A0A9J6E0T3-F1
#
_entry.id   AF-A0A9J6E0T3-F1
#
_cell.length_a   1.000
_cell.length_b   1.000
_cell.length_c   1.000
_cell.angle_alpha   90.00
_cell.angle_beta   90.00
_cell.angle_gamma   90.00
#
_symmetry.space_group_name_H-M   'P 1'
#
loop_
_entity.id
_entity.type
_entity.pdbx_description
1 polymer ?
#
loop_
_entity_poly.entity_id
_entity_poly.type
_entity_poly.pdbx_seq_one_letter_code
_entity_poly.pdbx_strand_id
1 'polypeptide(L)'
;MNEDLKIDLLVAIQMLKAAWESVKKETIANCFRHADFIVGTEAVEEPTDDVEGSEEVVELDDMWSDFLRFVGDASDTLTLDDFVGNDEASEAVAELNDVEIAAEVTHQRTGIRAAEVEDAVFENIPLPTSSEALAGVAQARRY
;
A
#
# COMPACT_ATOMS: atom_id res chain seq x y z
N MET A 1 -21.64 -29.20 -15.52
CA MET A 1 -21.62 -27.75 -15.25
C MET A 1 -20.81 -27.62 -13.96
N ASN A 2 -19.62 -27.03 -14.02
CA ASN A 2 -18.58 -27.11 -12.98
C ASN A 2 -18.94 -26.25 -11.76
N GLU A 3 -19.77 -26.75 -10.85
CA GLU A 3 -20.02 -26.08 -9.56
C GLU A 3 -18.85 -26.26 -8.58
N ASP A 4 -17.99 -27.27 -8.80
CA ASP A 4 -16.85 -27.60 -7.93
C ASP A 4 -15.66 -26.63 -8.02
N LEU A 5 -15.71 -25.63 -8.91
CA LEU A 5 -14.65 -24.63 -9.11
C LEU A 5 -15.08 -23.21 -8.73
N LYS A 6 -16.26 -23.03 -8.15
CA LYS A 6 -16.73 -21.71 -7.75
C LYS A 6 -16.09 -21.32 -6.42
N ILE A 7 -14.95 -20.62 -6.51
CA ILE A 7 -14.30 -19.99 -5.35
C ILE A 7 -15.16 -18.78 -4.97
N ASP A 8 -15.79 -18.84 -3.80
CA ASP A 8 -16.45 -17.68 -3.20
C ASP A 8 -15.41 -16.71 -2.61
N LEU A 9 -15.79 -15.46 -2.38
CA LEU A 9 -14.90 -14.39 -1.92
C LEU A 9 -14.23 -14.74 -0.59
N LEU A 10 -14.96 -15.41 0.30
CA LEU A 10 -14.42 -15.84 1.59
C LEU A 10 -13.33 -16.90 1.40
N VAL A 11 -13.55 -17.88 0.53
CA VAL A 11 -12.57 -18.90 0.17
C VAL A 11 -11.36 -18.26 -0.53
N ALA A 12 -11.57 -17.27 -1.42
CA ALA A 12 -10.48 -16.54 -2.05
C ALA A 12 -9.59 -15.83 -1.02
N ILE A 13 -10.18 -15.15 -0.03
CA ILE A 13 -9.45 -14.48 1.05
C ILE A 13 -8.68 -15.50 1.90
N GLN A 14 -9.30 -16.64 2.22
CA GLN A 14 -8.64 -17.71 2.97
C GLN A 14 -7.46 -18.32 2.19
N MET A 15 -7.62 -18.50 0.87
CA MET A 15 -6.55 -18.99 0.00
C MET A 15 -5.39 -17.99 -0.09
N LEU A 16 -5.67 -16.69 -0.21
CA LEU A 16 -4.65 -15.64 -0.20
C LEU A 16 -3.88 -15.63 1.12
N LYS A 17 -4.57 -15.73 2.25
CA LYS A 17 -3.93 -15.82 3.58
C LYS A 17 -3.02 -17.04 3.67
N ALA A 18 -3.51 -18.22 3.28
CA ALA A 18 -2.71 -19.44 3.32
C ALA A 18 -1.51 -19.38 2.37
N ALA A 19 -1.67 -18.81 1.17
CA ALA A 19 -0.59 -18.61 0.23
C ALA A 19 0.47 -17.68 0.83
N TRP A 20 0.07 -16.56 1.45
CA TRP A 20 0.99 -15.63 2.10
C TRP A 20 1.73 -16.27 3.28
N GLU A 21 1.04 -17.04 4.12
CA GLU A 21 1.67 -17.79 5.22
C GLU A 21 2.66 -18.86 4.74
N SER A 22 2.52 -19.33 3.50
CA SER A 22 3.45 -20.28 2.87
C SER A 22 4.71 -19.63 2.31
N VAL A 23 4.75 -18.30 2.18
CA VAL A 23 5.92 -17.56 1.70
C VAL A 23 7.01 -17.64 2.75
N LYS A 24 8.17 -18.18 2.34
CA LYS A 24 9.33 -18.30 3.23
C LYS A 24 10.13 -17.00 3.24
N LYS A 25 10.84 -16.76 4.36
CA LYS A 25 11.75 -15.61 4.49
C LYS A 25 12.83 -15.62 3.41
N GLU A 26 13.31 -16.79 3.01
CA GLU A 26 14.30 -16.93 1.94
C GLU A 26 13.75 -16.49 0.58
N THR A 27 12.46 -16.72 0.31
CA THR A 27 11.81 -16.23 -0.92
C THR A 27 11.82 -14.70 -0.94
N ILE A 28 11.45 -14.07 0.17
CA ILE A 28 11.48 -12.61 0.31
C ILE A 28 12.91 -12.08 0.14
N ALA A 29 13.89 -12.69 0.81
CA ALA A 29 15.29 -12.31 0.71
C ALA A 29 15.86 -12.47 -0.72
N ASN A 30 15.43 -13.49 -1.46
CA ASN A 30 15.83 -13.66 -2.85
C ASN A 30 15.20 -12.60 -3.77
N CYS A 31 13.96 -12.18 -3.53
CA CYS A 31 13.36 -11.06 -4.25
C CYS A 31 14.16 -9.77 -4.06
N PHE A 32 14.56 -9.45 -2.82
CA PHE A 32 15.41 -8.29 -2.55
C PHE A 32 16.80 -8.41 -3.18
N ARG A 33 17.39 -9.61 -3.23
CA ARG A 33 18.68 -9.84 -3.91
C ARG A 33 18.61 -9.60 -5.41
N HIS A 34 17.53 -10.02 -6.06
CA HIS A 34 17.35 -9.84 -7.50
C HIS A 34 16.95 -8.42 -7.90
N ALA A 35 16.53 -7.60 -6.95
CA ALA A 35 16.14 -6.22 -7.16
C ALA A 35 17.28 -5.23 -6.82
N ASP A 36 18.52 -5.71 -6.69
CA ASP A 36 19.73 -4.93 -6.39
C ASP A 36 19.58 -3.95 -5.20
N PHE A 37 18.78 -4.31 -4.20
CA PHE A 37 18.75 -3.56 -2.94
C PHE A 37 20.05 -3.81 -2.17
N ILE A 38 21.03 -2.92 -2.36
CA ILE A 38 22.31 -2.94 -1.65
C ILE A 38 22.07 -2.52 -0.21
N VAL A 39 22.07 -3.48 0.71
CA VAL A 39 22.12 -3.20 2.16
C VAL A 39 23.57 -2.89 2.51
N GLY A 40 23.97 -1.64 2.32
CA GLY A 40 25.31 -1.13 2.59
C GLY A 40 25.26 0.11 3.45
N THR A 41 25.52 -0.05 4.75
CA THR A 41 25.97 1.01 5.66
C THR A 41 27.43 1.39 5.35
N GLU A 42 27.67 1.85 4.13
CA GLU A 42 28.89 2.57 3.78
C GLU A 42 28.43 3.89 3.19
N ALA A 43 29.00 4.98 3.71
CA ALA A 43 28.71 6.32 3.23
C ALA A 43 28.81 6.31 1.70
N VAL A 44 27.76 6.81 1.05
CA VAL A 44 27.67 7.01 -0.39
C VAL A 44 28.93 7.77 -0.83
N GLU A 45 29.93 7.05 -1.30
CA GLU A 45 30.86 7.60 -2.28
C GLU A 45 30.07 7.60 -3.59
N GLU A 46 29.91 8.78 -4.17
CA GLU A 46 29.23 8.98 -5.45
C GLU A 46 29.77 7.96 -6.47
N PRO A 47 28.89 7.30 -7.23
CA PRO A 47 29.33 6.31 -8.21
C PRO A 47 30.25 7.00 -9.22
N THR A 48 31.51 6.59 -9.27
CA THR A 48 32.37 6.87 -10.41
C THR A 48 31.83 6.08 -11.60
N ASP A 49 31.55 6.81 -12.67
CA ASP A 49 30.93 6.47 -13.95
C ASP A 49 31.64 5.37 -14.79
N ASP A 50 32.15 4.31 -14.16
CA ASP A 50 32.79 3.18 -14.84
C ASP A 50 32.05 1.88 -14.55
N VAL A 51 30.76 1.83 -14.90
CA VAL A 51 30.06 0.56 -15.14
C VAL A 51 30.20 0.23 -16.62
N GLU A 52 31.22 -0.58 -16.93
CA GLU A 52 31.40 -1.24 -18.23
C GLU A 52 30.35 -2.36 -18.39
N GLY A 53 29.08 -1.96 -18.44
CA GLY A 53 27.93 -2.78 -18.80
C GLY A 53 27.20 -2.04 -19.90
N SER A 54 27.20 -2.58 -21.11
CA SER A 54 26.46 -2.01 -22.25
C SER A 54 24.94 -2.18 -22.06
N GLU A 55 24.38 -1.58 -21.03
CA GLU A 55 22.96 -1.25 -21.01
C GLU A 55 22.84 0.08 -21.76
N GLU A 56 22.16 0.01 -22.91
CA GLU A 56 21.68 1.18 -23.60
C GLU A 56 20.90 1.99 -22.55
N VAL A 57 21.47 3.12 -22.11
CA VAL A 57 20.84 4.02 -21.15
C VAL A 57 19.61 4.58 -21.86
N VAL A 58 18.50 3.87 -21.76
CA VAL A 58 17.22 4.35 -22.27
C VAL A 58 16.84 5.47 -21.33
N GLU A 59 16.74 6.69 -21.87
CA GLU A 59 16.34 7.82 -21.05
C GLU A 59 14.94 7.56 -20.51
N LEU A 60 14.73 7.86 -19.23
CA LEU A 60 13.48 7.56 -18.51
C LEU A 60 12.24 8.15 -19.22
N ASP A 61 12.43 9.28 -19.90
CA ASP A 61 11.43 9.95 -20.74
C ASP A 61 11.02 9.13 -21.96
N ASP A 62 11.95 8.37 -22.55
CA ASP A 62 11.67 7.47 -23.67
C ASP A 62 10.86 6.26 -23.19
N MET A 63 11.20 5.70 -22.02
CA MET A 63 10.43 4.61 -21.41
C MET A 63 9.00 5.05 -21.03
N TRP A 64 8.85 6.27 -20.52
CA TRP A 64 7.56 6.86 -20.19
C TRP A 64 6.69 7.06 -21.44
N SER A 65 7.30 7.58 -22.51
CA SER A 65 6.64 7.78 -23.81
C SER A 65 6.13 6.45 -24.40
N ASP A 66 6.92 5.39 -24.29
CA ASP A 66 6.51 4.05 -24.74
C ASP A 66 5.41 3.44 -23.85
N PHE A 67 5.44 3.68 -22.54
CA PHE A 67 4.37 3.29 -21.64
C PHE A 67 3.04 3.96 -21.96
N LEU A 68 3.02 5.27 -22.20
CA LEU A 68 1.80 6.01 -22.59
C LEU A 68 1.22 5.48 -23.91
N ARG A 69 2.10 5.20 -24.88
CA ARG A 69 1.73 4.55 -26.16
C ARG A 69 1.12 3.17 -25.96
N PHE A 70 1.65 2.37 -25.03
CA PHE A 70 1.13 1.04 -24.71
C PHE A 70 -0.25 1.09 -24.05
N VAL A 71 -0.46 1.99 -23.09
CA VAL A 71 -1.72 2.14 -22.36
C VAL A 71 -2.82 2.75 -23.24
N GLY A 72 -2.45 3.31 -24.40
CA GLY A 72 -3.38 3.92 -25.35
C GLY A 72 -3.85 5.30 -24.90
N ASP A 73 -3.16 5.89 -23.92
CA ASP A 73 -3.37 7.26 -23.50
C ASP A 73 -2.32 8.15 -24.17
N ALA A 74 -2.77 8.90 -25.18
CA ALA A 74 -1.95 9.84 -25.93
C ALA A 74 -2.16 11.29 -25.42
N SER A 75 -2.58 11.44 -24.17
CA SER A 75 -2.62 12.73 -23.50
C SER A 75 -1.18 13.28 -23.40
N ASP A 76 -0.81 14.16 -24.33
CA ASP A 76 0.42 14.98 -24.26
C ASP A 76 0.46 15.89 -23.02
N THR A 77 -0.61 15.90 -22.22
CA THR A 77 -0.71 16.68 -20.99
C THR A 77 -0.24 15.96 -19.73
N LEU A 78 0.07 14.65 -19.80
CA LEU A 78 0.56 13.91 -18.64
C LEU A 78 2.08 13.71 -18.75
N THR A 79 2.84 14.59 -18.09
CA THR A 79 4.29 14.48 -18.06
C THR A 79 4.74 13.45 -17.02
N LEU A 80 5.97 12.95 -17.16
CA LEU A 80 6.57 12.06 -16.15
C LEU A 80 6.63 12.77 -14.79
N ASP A 81 6.97 14.06 -14.77
CA ASP A 81 6.99 14.88 -13.56
C ASP A 81 5.60 15.01 -12.91
N ASP A 82 4.52 15.09 -13.69
CA ASP A 82 3.17 15.10 -13.14
C ASP A 82 2.82 13.77 -12.45
N PHE A 83 3.31 12.65 -12.98
CA PHE A 83 3.09 11.33 -12.39
C PHE A 83 3.93 11.11 -11.13
N VAL A 84 5.21 11.49 -11.17
CA VAL A 84 6.16 11.28 -10.06
C VAL A 84 5.98 12.32 -8.95
N GLY A 85 5.74 13.58 -9.32
CA GLY A 85 5.62 14.71 -8.39
C GLY A 85 4.27 14.81 -7.70
N ASN A 86 3.28 13.99 -8.07
CA ASN A 86 1.94 14.06 -7.46
C ASN A 86 1.96 13.79 -5.95
N ASP A 87 2.90 13.00 -5.45
CA ASP A 87 3.02 12.70 -4.02
C ASP A 87 3.68 13.85 -3.22
N GLU A 88 4.32 14.82 -3.88
CA GLU A 88 4.95 15.97 -3.20
C GLU A 88 3.92 16.93 -2.60
N ALA A 89 2.72 17.00 -3.18
CA ALA A 89 1.60 17.79 -2.66
C ALA A 89 0.74 17.03 -1.62
N SER A 90 1.06 15.77 -1.35
CA SER A 90 0.33 14.94 -0.40
C SER A 90 0.97 15.07 0.99
N GLU A 91 0.33 15.82 1.89
CA GLU A 91 0.68 15.81 3.31
C GLU A 91 0.37 14.42 3.90
N ALA A 92 1.32 13.50 3.77
CA ALA A 92 1.20 12.13 4.28
C ALA A 92 1.23 12.05 5.81
N VAL A 93 1.71 13.12 6.46
CA VAL A 93 1.83 13.23 7.91
C VAL A 93 1.48 14.66 8.30
N ALA A 94 0.50 14.82 9.20
CA ALA A 94 0.27 16.10 9.85
C ALA A 94 1.49 16.44 10.72
N GLU A 95 2.03 17.66 10.60
CA GLU A 95 3.10 18.17 11.47
C GLU A 95 2.55 18.45 12.88
N LEU A 96 2.32 17.40 13.65
CA LEU A 96 1.86 17.52 15.03
C LEU A 96 3.05 17.80 15.95
N ASN A 97 2.93 18.80 16.81
CA ASN A 97 3.88 19.03 17.88
C ASN A 97 3.67 18.03 19.05
N ASP A 98 4.66 17.89 19.93
CA ASP A 98 4.60 16.95 21.07
C ASP A 98 3.36 17.13 21.96
N VAL A 99 2.83 18.36 22.05
CA VAL A 99 1.62 18.67 22.83
C VAL A 99 0.37 18.13 22.15
N GLU A 100 0.27 18.27 20.82
CA GLU A 100 -0.81 17.74 20.00
C GLU A 100 -0.79 16.21 19.96
N ILE A 101 0.40 15.62 19.83
CA ILE A 101 0.59 14.16 19.91
C ILE A 101 0.18 13.65 21.30
N ALA A 102 0.63 14.31 22.36
CA ALA A 102 0.27 13.92 23.73
C ALA A 102 -1.22 14.07 23.98
N ALA A 103 -1.85 15.12 23.46
CA ALA A 103 -3.30 15.34 23.56
C ALA A 103 -4.07 14.23 22.83
N GLU A 104 -3.70 13.87 21.61
CA GLU A 104 -4.33 12.79 20.86
C GLU A 104 -4.16 11.43 21.55
N VAL A 105 -2.95 11.11 22.02
CA VAL A 105 -2.68 9.87 22.75
C VAL A 105 -3.44 9.84 24.07
N THR A 106 -3.54 10.96 24.80
CA THR A 106 -4.32 11.01 26.05
C THR A 106 -5.81 10.91 25.80
N HIS A 107 -6.35 11.54 24.75
CA HIS A 107 -7.76 11.39 24.34
C HIS A 107 -8.09 9.93 23.98
N GLN A 108 -7.19 9.25 23.26
CA GLN A 108 -7.31 7.81 22.96
C GLN A 108 -7.17 6.93 24.22
N ARG A 109 -6.36 7.33 25.20
CA ARG A 109 -6.17 6.57 26.46
C ARG A 109 -7.31 6.75 27.44
N THR A 110 -7.94 7.93 27.49
CA THR A 110 -9.16 8.17 28.29
C THR A 110 -10.37 7.47 27.68
N GLY A 111 -10.41 7.24 26.37
CA GLY A 111 -11.44 6.42 25.71
C GLY A 111 -11.44 4.92 26.09
N ILE A 112 -10.37 4.41 26.71
CA ILE A 112 -10.28 3.00 27.17
C ILE A 112 -10.71 2.85 28.64
N ARG A 113 -10.84 3.94 29.40
CA ARG A 113 -11.14 3.88 30.83
C ARG A 113 -12.13 4.96 31.24
N ALA A 114 -13.37 4.52 31.39
CA ALA A 114 -14.58 5.26 31.76
C ALA A 114 -15.34 5.80 30.55
N ALA A 115 -16.51 5.18 30.35
CA ALA A 115 -17.56 5.67 29.48
C ALA A 115 -18.07 7.01 30.02
N GLU A 116 -17.55 8.11 29.51
CA GLU A 116 -18.28 9.37 29.36
C GLU A 116 -17.90 9.92 27.98
N VAL A 117 -18.90 9.93 27.09
CA VAL A 117 -18.77 10.34 25.70
C VAL A 117 -18.61 11.85 25.68
N GLU A 118 -17.38 12.34 25.61
CA GLU A 118 -17.11 13.69 25.10
C GLU A 118 -16.97 13.63 23.58
N ASP A 119 -17.62 14.60 22.94
CA ASP A 119 -18.06 14.69 21.55
C ASP A 119 -16.90 14.70 20.53
N ALA A 120 -16.20 13.58 20.38
CA ALA A 120 -15.35 13.35 19.22
C ALA A 120 -16.27 13.09 18.02
N VAL A 121 -16.24 14.00 17.05
CA VAL A 121 -16.90 13.88 15.74
C VAL A 121 -16.17 12.80 14.92
N PHE A 122 -16.20 11.56 15.40
CA PHE A 122 -16.15 10.41 14.53
C PHE A 122 -17.47 10.47 13.76
N GLU A 123 -17.41 10.48 12.42
CA GLU A 123 -18.58 10.10 11.65
C GLU A 123 -19.11 8.81 12.28
N ASN A 124 -20.32 8.89 12.83
CA ASN A 124 -20.97 7.83 13.58
C ASN A 124 -21.22 6.67 12.62
N ILE A 125 -20.19 5.85 12.35
CA ILE A 125 -20.35 4.58 11.67
C ILE A 125 -20.94 3.66 12.73
N PRO A 126 -22.23 3.30 12.65
CA PRO A 126 -22.85 2.47 13.67
C PRO A 126 -22.13 1.13 13.70
N LEU A 127 -21.71 0.70 14.90
CA LEU A 127 -21.17 -0.64 15.12
C LEU A 127 -22.22 -1.66 14.63
N PRO A 128 -21.87 -2.55 13.69
CA PRO A 128 -22.83 -3.50 13.15
C PRO A 128 -23.30 -4.40 14.28
N THR A 129 -24.60 -4.56 14.36
CA THR A 129 -25.23 -5.53 15.25
C THR A 129 -24.80 -6.95 14.86
N SER A 130 -24.94 -7.90 15.79
CA SER A 130 -24.62 -9.31 15.51
C SER A 130 -25.39 -9.85 14.30
N SER A 131 -26.62 -9.37 14.06
CA SER A 131 -27.41 -9.73 12.89
C SER A 131 -26.83 -9.16 11.59
N GLU A 132 -26.35 -7.92 11.60
CA GLU A 132 -25.74 -7.27 10.43
C GLU A 132 -24.38 -7.89 10.09
N ALA A 133 -23.59 -8.25 11.09
CA ALA A 133 -22.35 -9.00 10.90
C ALA A 133 -22.62 -10.38 10.26
N LEU A 134 -23.64 -11.10 10.72
CA LEU A 134 -24.03 -12.39 10.12
C LEU A 134 -24.59 -12.22 8.70
N ALA A 135 -25.31 -11.13 8.42
CA ALA A 135 -25.76 -10.80 7.07
C ALA A 135 -24.58 -10.50 6.14
N GLY A 136 -23.56 -9.77 6.61
CA GLY A 136 -22.32 -9.54 5.88
C GLY A 136 -21.57 -10.83 5.57
N VAL A 137 -21.50 -11.77 6.53
CA VAL A 137 -20.93 -13.11 6.31
C VAL A 137 -21.73 -13.89 5.27
N ALA A 138 -23.07 -13.82 5.29
CA ALA A 138 -23.91 -14.46 4.30
C ALA A 138 -23.72 -13.85 2.90
N GLN A 139 -23.53 -12.54 2.81
CA GLN A 139 -23.23 -11.85 1.56
C GLN A 139 -21.84 -12.25 1.02
N ALA A 140 -20.82 -12.29 1.87
CA ALA A 140 -19.47 -12.69 1.49
C ALA A 140 -19.35 -14.14 0.98
N ARG A 141 -20.28 -15.01 1.36
CA ARG A 141 -20.38 -16.40 0.86
C ARG A 141 -21.12 -16.51 -0.48
N ARG A 142 -21.81 -15.46 -0.92
CA ARG A 142 -22.63 -15.48 -2.14
C ARG A 142 -21.85 -15.05 -3.38
N TYR A 143 -20.92 -14.12 -3.20
CA TYR A 143 -19.94 -13.70 -4.19
C TYR A 143 -18.80 -14.70 -4.22
#